data_AF-A0A956W0R9-F1
#
_entry.id   AF-A0A956W0R9-F1
#
_cell.length_a   1.000
_cell.length_b   1.000
_cell.length_c   1.000
_cell.angle_alpha   90.00
_cell.angle_beta   90.00
_cell.angle_gamma   90.00
#
_symmetry.space_group_name_H-M   'P 1'
#
loop_
_entity.id
_entity.type
_entity.pdbx_description
1 polymer ?
#
loop_
_entity_poly.entity_id
_entity_poly.type
_entity_poly.pdbx_seq_one_letter_code
_entity_poly.pdbx_strand_id
1 'polypeptide(L)' 'MQCPQCSAEVGREADFCRECGAALNAAAPAPTCTSCGASLGPAAAFCRECGTAVVAASPPPPV' A
#
# COMPACT_ATOMS: atom_id res chain seq x y z
N MET A 1 12.11 -7.93 -12.17
CA MET A 1 12.85 -6.72 -11.76
C MET A 1 13.46 -6.98 -10.39
N GLN A 2 14.70 -6.59 -10.13
CA GLN A 2 15.28 -6.82 -8.81
C GLN A 2 14.84 -5.75 -7.81
N CYS A 3 14.60 -6.17 -6.57
CA CYS A 3 14.36 -5.27 -5.45
C CYS A 3 15.62 -4.43 -5.20
N PRO A 4 15.55 -3.09 -5.15
CA PRO A 4 16.72 -2.25 -4.88
C PRO A 4 17.23 -2.37 -3.44
N GLN A 5 16.42 -2.90 -2.51
CA GLN A 5 16.80 -3.03 -1.10
C GLN A 5 17.54 -4.34 -0.79
N CYS A 6 17.16 -5.45 -1.43
CA CYS A 6 17.71 -6.78 -1.14
C CYS A 6 18.20 -7.55 -2.37
N SER A 7 18.10 -6.97 -3.56
CA SER A 7 18.48 -7.60 -4.84
C SER A 7 17.74 -8.90 -5.19
N ALA A 8 16.66 -9.22 -4.47
CA ALA A 8 15.81 -10.35 -4.79
C ALA A 8 15.03 -10.14 -6.09
N GLU A 9 14.66 -11.22 -6.76
CA GLU A 9 13.87 -11.16 -7.99
C GLU A 9 12.38 -10.94 -7.68
N VAL A 10 11.81 -9.89 -8.28
CA VAL A 10 10.44 -9.46 -8.01
C VAL A 10 9.65 -9.22 -9.31
N GLY A 11 8.35 -9.48 -9.26
CA GLY A 11 7.43 -9.26 -10.37
C GLY A 11 7.34 -7.79 -10.75
N ARG A 12 7.13 -7.49 -12.04
CA ARG A 12 6.98 -6.12 -12.56
C ARG A 12 5.75 -5.38 -12.01
N GLU A 13 4.77 -6.16 -11.56
CA GLU A 13 3.47 -5.75 -11.04
C GLU A 13 3.37 -5.95 -9.53
N ALA A 14 4.47 -6.31 -8.86
CA ALA A 14 4.46 -6.55 -7.42
C ALA A 14 4.60 -5.22 -6.66
N ASP A 15 3.63 -4.93 -5.80
CA ASP A 15 3.63 -3.73 -4.96
C ASP A 15 4.69 -3.79 -3.85
N PHE A 16 5.03 -4.99 -3.39
CA PHE A 16 5.97 -5.24 -2.29
C PHE A 16 6.94 -6.37 -2.65
N CYS A 17 8.16 -6.27 -2.13
CA CYS A 17 9.16 -7.31 -2.22
C CYS A 17 8.81 -8.43 -1.24
N ARG A 18 8.65 -9.65 -1.76
CA ARG A 18 8.27 -10.84 -0.99
C ARG A 18 9.37 -11.35 -0.05
N GLU A 19 10.61 -11.01 -0.40
CA GLU A 19 11.82 -11.52 0.28
C GLU A 19 12.24 -10.61 1.44
N CYS A 20 12.13 -9.28 1.27
CA CYS A 20 12.56 -8.32 2.27
C CYS A 20 11.48 -7.32 2.72
N GLY A 21 10.26 -7.42 2.19
CA GLY A 21 9.13 -6.56 2.55
C GLY A 21 9.17 -5.13 1.99
N ALA A 22 10.22 -4.77 1.24
CA ALA A 22 10.39 -3.43 0.68
C ALA A 22 9.27 -3.09 -0.32
N ALA A 23 8.60 -1.95 -0.18
CA ALA A 23 7.62 -1.48 -1.16
C ALA A 23 8.33 -1.14 -2.48
N LEU A 24 7.94 -1.82 -3.56
CA LEU A 24 8.53 -1.65 -4.89
C LEU A 24 7.71 -0.72 -5.76
N ASN A 25 6.40 -0.69 -5.50
CA ASN A 25 5.51 0.28 -6.08
C ASN A 25 5.40 1.48 -5.14
N ALA A 26 6.38 2.38 -5.21
CA ALA A 26 6.31 3.69 -4.55
C ALA A 26 5.13 4.56 -5.08
N ALA A 27 4.42 4.08 -6.11
CA ALA A 27 3.28 4.72 -6.74
C ALA A 27 1.96 3.99 -6.51
N ALA A 28 1.83 3.15 -5.47
CA ALA A 28 0.51 2.88 -4.93
C ALA A 28 -0.01 4.23 -4.39
N PRO A 29 -1.01 4.87 -5.03
CA PRO A 29 -1.51 6.14 -4.54
C PRO A 29 -1.98 5.89 -3.11
N ALA A 30 -1.40 6.62 -2.16
CA ALA A 30 -1.92 6.64 -0.81
C ALA A 30 -3.43 6.92 -0.94
N PRO A 31 -4.30 6.01 -0.49
CA PRO A 31 -5.72 6.19 -0.67
C PRO A 31 -6.09 7.54 -0.06
N THR A 32 -6.78 8.40 -0.80
CA THR A 32 -7.29 9.65 -0.26
C THR A 32 -8.76 9.46 0.10
N CYS A 33 -9.18 10.12 1.18
CA CYS A 33 -10.56 10.05 1.60
C CYS A 33 -11.46 10.67 0.52
N THR A 34 -12.36 9.88 -0.04
CA THR A 34 -13.30 10.37 -1.07
C THR A 34 -14.28 11.41 -0.51
N SER A 35 -14.44 11.46 0.82
CA SER A 35 -15.37 12.39 1.47
C SER A 35 -14.74 13.72 1.90
N CYS A 36 -13.43 13.77 2.17
CA CYS A 36 -12.78 15.00 2.66
C CYS A 36 -11.44 15.33 1.97
N GLY A 37 -10.91 14.44 1.14
CA GLY A 37 -9.62 14.62 0.45
C GLY A 37 -8.38 14.35 1.32
N ALA A 38 -8.55 14.01 2.60
CA ALA A 38 -7.43 13.72 3.49
C ALA A 38 -6.63 12.49 3.05
N SER A 39 -5.30 12.55 3.18
CA SER A 39 -4.40 11.42 2.93
C SER A 39 -4.66 10.29 3.92
N LEU A 40 -5.01 9.12 3.42
CA LEU A 40 -5.20 7.93 4.24
C LEU A 40 -3.94 7.06 4.19
N GLY A 41 -3.70 6.36 5.28
CA GLY A 41 -2.67 5.34 5.31
C GLY A 41 -3.00 4.22 4.30
N PRO A 42 -1.98 3.55 3.75
CA PRO A 42 -2.16 2.45 2.79
C PRO A 42 -2.98 1.26 3.34
N ALA A 43 -3.17 1.19 4.66
CA ALA A 43 -3.99 0.20 5.36
C ALA A 43 -5.07 0.84 6.25
N ALA A 44 -5.41 2.12 6.03
CA ALA A 44 -6.42 2.80 6.82
C ALA A 44 -7.81 2.32 6.39
N ALA A 45 -8.54 1.66 7.28
CA ALA A 45 -9.93 1.28 7.09
C ALA A 45 -10.90 2.46 7.30
N PHE A 46 -10.45 3.50 7.99
CA PHE A 46 -11.25 4.68 8.34
C PHE A 46 -10.41 5.94 8.24
N CYS A 47 -11.02 7.03 7.76
CA CYS A 47 -10.40 8.33 7.74
C CYS A 47 -10.32 8.87 9.17
N ARG A 48 -9.11 9.19 9.64
CA ARG A 48 -8.92 9.76 10.98
C ARG A 48 -9.32 11.24 11.09
N GLU A 49 -9.52 11.90 9.95
CA GLU A 49 -9.90 13.30 9.91
C GLU A 49 -11.41 13.50 9.94
N CYS A 50 -12.17 12.71 9.18
CA CYS A 50 -13.63 12.86 9.06
C CYS A 50 -14.45 11.66 9.54
N GLY A 51 -13.81 10.52 9.84
CA GLY A 51 -14.50 9.29 10.28
C GLY A 51 -15.13 8.47 9.15
N THR A 52 -15.03 8.90 7.88
CA THR A 52 -15.53 8.12 6.73
C THR A 52 -14.81 6.77 6.64
N ALA A 53 -15.59 5.70 6.47
CA ALA A 53 -15.06 4.38 6.19
C ALA A 53 -14.46 4.35 4.78
N VAL A 54 -13.18 4.01 4.71
CA VAL A 54 -12.39 3.96 3.50
C VAL A 54 -11.90 2.54 3.42
N VAL A 55 -12.72 1.68 2.81
CA VAL A 55 -12.36 0.28 2.58
C VAL A 55 -11.27 0.27 1.51
N ALA A 56 -10.04 0.60 1.90
CA ALA A 56 -8.87 0.48 1.07
C ALA A 56 -8.55 -1.02 0.99
N ALA A 57 -9.10 -1.65 -0.05
CA ALA A 57 -8.86 -3.04 -0.38
C ALA A 57 -7.38 -3.21 -0.78
N SER A 58 -6.59 -3.71 0.16
CA SER A 58 -5.48 -4.63 -0.13
C SER A 58 -5.52 -5.73 0.92
N PRO A 59 -5.64 -7.01 0.52
CA PRO A 59 -5.68 -8.12 1.47
C PRO A 59 -4.39 -8.16 2.28
N PRO A 60 -4.45 -8.51 3.58
CA PRO A 60 -3.24 -8.76 4.35
C PRO A 60 -2.45 -9.91 3.70
N PRO A 61 -1.11 -9.86 3.72
CA PRO A 61 -0.31 -10.97 3.24
C PRO A 61 -0.69 -12.23 4.03
N PRO A 62 -0.85 -13.40 3.36
CA PRO A 62 -1.15 -14.64 4.05
C PRO A 62 -0.01 -14.98 5.03
N VAL A 63 -0.39 -15.35 6.26
CA VAL A 63 0.46 -15.87 7.34
C VAL A 63 1.06 -17.22 6.97
#